data_AF-A0A854NEZ8-F1
#
_entry.id   AF-A0A854NEZ8-F1
#
_cell.length_a   1.000
_cell.length_b   1.000
_cell.length_c   1.000
_cell.angle_alpha   90.00
_cell.angle_beta   90.00
_cell.angle_gamma   90.00
#
_symmetry.space_group_name_H-M   'P 1'
#
loop_
_entity.id
_entity.type
_entity.pdbx_description
1 polymer ?
#
loop_
_entity_poly.entity_id
_entity_poly.type
_entity_poly.pdbx_seq_one_letter_code
_entity_poly.pdbx_strand_id
1 'polypeptide(L)' 'MAFVRDLWTKPNPNATSRTKRIRSARWGKGKRWQAVWVKNGKHVTTSCHAKDEAELHIARASVGQADGT' A
#
# COMPACT_ATOMS: atom_id res chain seq x y z
N MET A 1 -7.65 -5.84 8.47
CA MET A 1 -6.23 -5.42 8.39
C MET A 1 -6.07 -4.50 7.19
N ALA A 2 -5.40 -3.36 7.35
CA ALA A 2 -5.21 -2.38 6.26
C ALA A 2 -3.82 -1.76 6.30
N PHE A 3 -3.18 -1.59 5.15
CA PHE A 3 -1.82 -1.08 5.02
C PHE A 3 -1.58 -0.39 3.68
N VAL A 4 -0.59 0.49 3.64
CA VAL A 4 -0.11 1.12 2.40
C VAL A 4 1.07 0.34 1.84
N ARG A 5 1.01 0.04 0.55
CA ARG A 5 2.06 -0.64 -0.21
C ARG A 5 2.73 0.34 -1.17
N ASP A 6 4.05 0.40 -1.14
CA ASP A 6 4.85 1.08 -2.18
C ASP A 6 5.07 0.10 -3.33
N LEU A 7 4.57 0.46 -4.51
CA LEU A 7 4.71 -0.33 -5.73
C LEU A 7 6.00 -0.04 -6.48
N TRP A 8 6.64 1.11 -6.26
CA TRP A 8 7.85 1.51 -6.97
C TRP A 8 9.12 0.95 -6.32
N THR A 9 9.10 0.68 -5.02
CA THR A 9 10.26 0.08 -4.34
C THR A 9 9.89 -1.18 -3.57
N LYS A 10 10.75 -2.18 -3.65
CA LYS A 10 10.67 -3.41 -2.86
C LYS A 10 11.79 -3.45 -1.83
N PRO A 11 11.61 -4.17 -0.70
CA PRO A 11 12.70 -4.45 0.23
C PRO A 11 13.88 -5.06 -0.52
N ASN A 12 15.10 -4.69 -0.15
CA ASN A 12 16.28 -5.33 -0.71
C ASN A 12 16.34 -6.78 -0.19
N PRO A 13 16.37 -7.80 -1.06
CA PRO A 13 16.54 -9.19 -0.62
C PRO A 13 17.91 -9.40 0.04
N ASN A 14 18.89 -8.56 -0.28
CA ASN A 14 20.20 -8.60 0.35
C ASN A 14 20.20 -7.75 1.64
N ALA A 15 20.13 -8.42 2.79
CA ALA A 15 20.09 -7.78 4.11
C ALA A 15 21.41 -7.11 4.53
N THR A 16 22.55 -7.56 3.98
CA THR A 16 23.88 -7.01 4.30
C THR A 16 24.19 -5.73 3.52
N SER A 17 23.41 -5.42 2.48
CA SER A 17 23.58 -4.19 1.72
C SER A 17 23.13 -2.97 2.52
N ARG A 18 23.89 -1.86 2.39
CA ARG A 18 23.53 -0.55 2.95
C ARG A 18 22.20 -0.03 2.38
N THR A 19 21.88 -0.42 1.14
CA THR A 19 20.63 -0.05 0.46
C THR A 19 19.49 -0.92 0.95
N LYS A 20 18.58 -0.37 1.76
CA LYS A 20 17.46 -1.12 2.35
C LYS A 20 16.28 -1.36 1.39
N ARG A 21 16.14 -0.55 0.35
CA ARG A 21 15.06 -0.68 -0.65
C ARG A 21 15.61 -0.53 -2.07
N ILE A 22 15.12 -1.37 -2.97
CA ILE A 22 15.51 -1.37 -4.38
C ILE A 22 14.31 -1.03 -5.27
N ARG A 23 14.59 -0.45 -6.44
CA ARG A 23 13.57 -0.10 -7.43
C ARG A 23 12.89 -1.36 -7.96
N SER A 24 11.58 -1.31 -8.11
CA SER A 24 10.77 -2.36 -8.74
C SER A 24 10.62 -2.09 -10.24
N ALA A 25 10.06 -3.05 -10.98
CA ALA A 25 9.72 -2.87 -12.40
C ALA A 25 8.68 -1.76 -12.66
N ARG A 26 7.96 -1.31 -11.62
CA ARG A 26 6.99 -0.20 -11.70
C ARG A 26 7.61 1.16 -11.39
N TRP A 27 8.90 1.24 -11.06
CA TRP A 27 9.55 2.52 -10.79
C TRP A 27 9.40 3.48 -11.97
N GLY A 28 8.79 4.64 -11.76
CA GLY A 28 8.48 5.62 -12.80
C GLY A 28 7.30 5.25 -13.71
N LYS A 29 6.59 4.14 -13.45
CA LYS A 29 5.43 3.70 -14.22
C LYS A 29 4.19 3.63 -13.33
N GLY A 30 3.14 4.36 -13.74
CA GLY A 30 1.87 4.39 -13.02
C GLY A 30 1.98 4.96 -11.61
N LYS A 31 1.02 4.62 -10.76
CA LYS A 31 0.91 5.15 -9.40
C LYS A 31 1.84 4.41 -8.42
N ARG A 32 2.49 5.17 -7.54
CA ARG A 32 3.46 4.64 -6.56
C ARG A 32 2.80 3.96 -5.37
N TRP A 33 1.72 4.55 -4.85
CA TRP A 33 1.13 4.12 -3.60
C TRP A 33 -0.12 3.29 -3.84
N GLN A 34 -0.29 2.23 -3.07
CA GLN A 34 -1.47 1.38 -3.12
C GLN A 34 -2.01 1.17 -1.71
N ALA A 35 -3.24 1.60 -1.48
CA ALA A 35 -4.00 1.26 -0.29
C ALA A 35 -4.50 -0.18 -0.42
N VAL A 36 -4.26 -1.01 0.61
CA VAL A 36 -4.73 -2.40 0.67
C VAL A 36 -5.50 -2.57 1.98
N TRP A 37 -6.71 -3.11 1.92
CA TRP A 37 -7.51 -3.41 3.11
C TRP A 37 -8.35 -4.67 2.90
N VAL A 38 -8.71 -5.33 4.00
CA VAL A 38 -9.64 -6.46 3.99
C VAL A 38 -11.07 -5.93 4.06
N LYS A 39 -11.94 -6.33 3.13
CA LYS A 39 -13.39 -6.12 3.17
C LYS A 39 -14.09 -7.44 2.90
N ASN A 40 -14.96 -7.88 3.81
CA ASN A 40 -15.69 -9.16 3.70
C ASN A 40 -14.77 -10.37 3.38
N GLY A 41 -13.64 -10.47 4.11
CA GLY A 41 -12.64 -11.53 3.91
C GLY A 41 -11.81 -11.43 2.62
N LYS A 42 -12.05 -10.45 1.75
CA LYS A 42 -11.30 -10.24 0.50
C LYS A 42 -10.36 -9.04 0.61
N HIS A 43 -9.17 -9.16 0.03
CA HIS A 43 -8.26 -8.02 -0.12
C HIS A 43 -8.75 -7.11 -1.23
N VAL A 44 -9.11 -5.89 -0.86
CA VAL A 44 -9.41 -4.80 -1.79
C VAL A 44 -8.17 -3.92 -1.87
N THR A 45 -7.89 -3.46 -3.09
CA THR A 45 -6.75 -2.58 -3.34
C THR A 45 -7.18 -1.36 -4.16
N THR A 46 -6.57 -0.21 -3.89
CA THR A 46 -6.74 1.02 -4.68
C THR A 46 -5.40 1.70 -4.85
N SER A 47 -5.14 2.19 -6.06
CA SER A 47 -3.89 2.86 -6.39
C SER A 47 -4.07 4.38 -6.28
N CYS A 48 -3.19 5.03 -5.51
CA CYS A 48 -3.24 6.44 -5.15
C CYS A 48 -2.00 7.18 -5.66
N HIS A 49 -2.13 8.49 -5.92
CA HIS A 49 -1.01 9.29 -6.38
C HIS A 49 -0.09 9.67 -5.22
N ALA A 50 -0.67 9.95 -4.05
CA ALA A 50 0.05 10.34 -2.84
C ALA A 50 -0.01 9.25 -1.76
N LYS A 51 0.96 9.30 -0.83
CA LYS A 51 1.00 8.39 0.33
C LYS A 51 -0.16 8.72 1.27
N ASP A 52 -0.36 10.00 1.56
CA ASP A 52 -1.42 10.50 2.43
C ASP A 52 -2.81 10.10 1.94
N GLU A 53 -3.03 10.12 0.62
CA GLU A 53 -4.27 9.65 -0.01
C GLU A 53 -4.50 8.15 0.25
N ALA A 54 -3.45 7.33 0.14
CA ALA A 54 -3.54 5.91 0.44
C ALA A 54 -3.78 5.64 1.94
N GLU A 55 -3.14 6.42 2.82
CA GLU A 55 -3.32 6.35 4.28
C GLU A 55 -4.75 6.74 4.68
N LEU A 56 -5.28 7.81 4.09
CA LEU A 56 -6.66 8.24 4.27
C LEU A 56 -7.65 7.17 3.77
N HIS A 57 -7.35 6.50 2.65
CA HIS A 57 -8.17 5.40 2.14
C HIS A 57 -8.23 4.22 3.11
N ILE A 58 -7.09 3.76 3.64
CA ILE A 58 -7.09 2.64 4.59
C ILE A 58 -7.73 3.02 5.94
N ALA A 59 -7.59 4.28 6.37
CA ALA A 59 -8.24 4.79 7.57
C ALA A 59 -9.77 4.80 7.41
N ARG A 60 -10.27 5.39 6.30
CA ARG A 60 -11.71 5.40 5.96
C ARG A 60 -12.26 3.99 5.79
N ALA A 61 -11.52 3.10 5.13
CA ALA A 61 -11.93 1.72 4.94
C ALA A 61 -11.99 0.95 6.27
N SER A 62 -11.11 1.26 7.23
CA SER A 62 -11.15 0.64 8.56
C SER A 62 -12.35 1.14 9.38
N VAL A 63 -12.67 2.43 9.33
CA VAL A 63 -13.85 3.00 10.01
C VAL A 63 -15.15 2.47 9.40
N GLY A 64 -15.27 2.44 8.07
CA GLY A 64 -16.45 1.91 7.38
C GLY A 64 -16.63 0.38 7.48
N GLN A 65 -15.68 -0.35 8.08
CA GLN A 65 -15.87 -1.75 8.46
C GLN A 65 -16.30 -1.91 9.92
N ALA A 66 -15.99 -0.94 10.79
CA ALA A 66 -16.46 -0.94 12.18
C ALA A 66 -17.94 -0.51 12.29
N ASP A 67 -18.43 0.30 11.35
CA ASP A 67 -19.80 0.83 11.32
C ASP A 67 -20.80 -0.09 10.57
N GLY A 68 -20.40 -1.31 10.20
CA GLY A 68 -21.27 -2.28 9.55
C GLY A 68 -22.17 -2.97 10.57
N THR A 69 -23.37 -2.41 10.77
CA THR A 69 -24.55 -3.08 11.36
C THR A 69 -24.99 -4.26 10.50
#